data_AF-A0A914LJN7-F1
#
_entry.id   AF-A0A914LJN7-F1
#
_cell.length_a   1.000
_cell.length_b   1.000
_cell.length_c   1.000
_cell.angle_alpha   90.00
_cell.angle_beta   90.00
_cell.angle_gamma   90.00
#
_symmetry.space_group_name_H-M   'P 1'
#
loop_
_entity.id
_entity.type
_entity.pdbx_description
1 polymer ?
#
loop_
_entity_poly.entity_id
_entity_poly.type
_entity_poly.pdbx_seq_one_letter_code
_entity_poly.pdbx_strand_id
1 'polypeptide(L)'
;MHALGFHHEMIRADRNGSVWINFKAISDDMKRQYHRLKDTKQFNQRYDYGSVMHYPPEDYRSGIFEIISLMRDYQSTMGQRIDISFKDAKILNLVYCTSNNPHIANYAKCNPEDYKLNNGNCKNGGYPNPINKCKCRCPPGYDGPRCTSYKFRKGT
;
A
#
# COMPACT_ATOMS: atom_id res chain seq x y z
N MET A 1 12.00 -0.55 -2.35
CA MET A 1 11.24 0.44 -1.55
C MET A 1 11.95 0.88 -0.27
N HIS A 2 12.74 0.05 0.41
CA HIS A 2 13.55 0.49 1.55
C HIS A 2 14.40 1.74 1.29
N ALA A 3 15.08 1.79 0.13
CA ALA A 3 15.85 2.97 -0.28
C ALA A 3 15.02 4.26 -0.45
N LEU A 4 13.69 4.12 -0.60
CA LEU A 4 12.73 5.23 -0.66
C LEU A 4 12.10 5.52 0.72
N GLY A 5 12.70 5.01 1.80
CA GLY A 5 12.27 5.29 3.18
C GLY A 5 11.16 4.41 3.73
N PHE A 6 10.79 3.31 3.05
CA PHE A 6 9.73 2.41 3.53
C PHE A 6 10.31 1.36 4.49
N HIS A 7 9.59 1.12 5.57
CA HIS A 7 9.85 0.02 6.49
C HIS A 7 8.87 -1.13 6.24
N HIS A 8 9.14 -2.29 6.84
CA HIS A 8 8.25 -3.43 6.68
C HIS A 8 6.86 -3.17 7.28
N GLU A 9 5.83 -3.71 6.63
CA GLU A 9 4.45 -3.47 7.05
C GLU A 9 4.18 -4.07 8.44
N MET A 10 4.77 -5.24 8.77
CA MET A 10 4.56 -5.93 10.06
C MET A 10 5.19 -5.25 11.28
N ILE A 11 5.99 -4.21 11.07
CA ILE A 11 6.60 -3.42 12.16
C ILE A 11 5.97 -2.05 12.32
N ARG A 12 4.84 -1.77 11.66
CA ARG A 12 4.08 -0.53 11.90
C ARG A 12 3.67 -0.40 13.36
N ALA A 13 3.58 0.84 13.85
CA ALA A 13 3.13 1.14 15.20
C ALA A 13 1.71 0.59 15.49
N ASP A 14 0.83 0.60 14.48
CA ASP A 14 -0.56 0.16 14.54
C ASP A 14 -0.79 -1.32 14.19
N ARG A 15 0.27 -2.10 13.89
CA ARG A 15 0.13 -3.48 13.37
C ARG A 15 -0.64 -4.44 14.26
N ASN A 16 -0.70 -4.20 15.57
CA ASN A 16 -1.44 -5.05 16.51
C ASN A 16 -2.95 -5.04 16.28
N GLY A 17 -3.50 -4.08 15.53
CA GLY A 17 -4.90 -4.10 15.09
C GLY A 17 -5.14 -4.96 13.83
N SER A 18 -4.12 -5.62 13.30
CA SER A 18 -4.19 -6.39 12.04
C SER A 18 -3.47 -7.73 12.12
N VAL A 19 -2.33 -7.80 12.81
CA VAL A 19 -1.56 -9.04 12.97
C VAL A 19 -1.09 -9.25 14.41
N TRP A 20 -1.08 -10.51 14.81
CA TRP A 20 -0.37 -11.00 15.98
C TRP A 20 0.97 -11.61 15.55
N ILE A 21 2.03 -11.39 16.35
CA ILE A 21 3.34 -12.00 16.10
C ILE A 21 3.56 -13.10 17.14
N ASN A 22 3.83 -14.30 16.65
CA ASN A 22 4.17 -15.45 17.46
C ASN A 22 5.67 -15.43 17.80
N PHE A 23 6.06 -14.63 18.79
CA PHE A 23 7.46 -14.55 19.21
C PHE A 23 8.04 -15.89 19.71
N LYS A 24 7.22 -16.90 20.02
CA LYS A 24 7.69 -18.24 20.37
C LYS A 24 8.13 -19.06 19.16
N ALA A 25 7.62 -18.74 17.97
CA ALA A 25 8.00 -19.38 16.72
C ALA A 25 9.23 -18.71 16.06
N ILE A 26 9.68 -17.57 16.58
CA ILE A 26 10.77 -16.78 16.01
C ILE A 26 12.04 -17.00 16.83
N SER A 27 13.16 -17.27 16.16
CA SER A 27 14.47 -17.41 16.80
C SER A 27 14.92 -16.12 17.51
N ASP A 28 15.65 -16.24 18.61
CA ASP A 28 16.00 -15.11 19.48
C ASP A 28 16.77 -14.00 18.75
N ASP A 29 17.64 -14.37 17.81
CA ASP A 29 18.40 -13.45 16.97
C ASP A 29 17.52 -12.65 15.98
N MET A 30 16.39 -13.22 15.58
CA MET A 30 15.46 -12.64 14.61
C MET A 30 14.35 -11.79 15.25
N LYS A 31 14.05 -11.96 16.54
CA LYS A 31 12.95 -11.25 17.24
C LYS A 31 12.98 -9.74 17.06
N ARG A 32 14.17 -9.14 16.98
CA ARG A 32 14.33 -7.70 16.75
C ARG A 32 13.67 -7.20 15.47
N GLN A 33 13.61 -8.03 14.42
CA GLN A 33 13.00 -7.67 13.14
C GLN A 33 11.47 -7.56 13.20
N TYR A 34 10.83 -8.07 14.26
CA TYR A 34 9.37 -8.09 14.44
C TYR A 34 8.88 -7.08 15.48
N HIS A 35 9.80 -6.34 16.10
CA HIS A 35 9.46 -5.26 17.02
C HIS A 35 8.89 -4.06 16.25
N ARG A 36 7.81 -3.51 16.78
CA ARG A 36 7.16 -2.34 16.18
C ARG A 36 8.08 -1.12 16.26
N LEU A 37 8.11 -0.35 15.18
CA LEU A 37 8.62 1.01 15.18
C LEU A 37 7.58 1.92 15.85
N LYS A 38 8.05 2.87 16.68
CA LYS A 38 7.16 3.79 17.41
C LYS A 38 6.66 4.92 16.51
N ASP A 39 7.52 5.44 15.64
CA ASP A 39 7.27 6.69 14.89
C ASP A 39 7.01 6.42 13.39
N THR A 40 6.08 5.53 13.07
CA THR A 40 5.69 5.28 11.67
C THR A 40 4.61 6.24 11.21
N LYS A 41 4.75 6.80 10.00
CA LYS A 41 3.72 7.62 9.35
C LYS A 41 2.95 6.80 8.30
N GLN A 42 1.64 6.65 8.50
CA GLN A 42 0.79 5.78 7.68
C GLN A 42 0.05 6.53 6.56
N PHE A 43 0.13 7.86 6.50
CA PHE A 43 -0.50 8.70 5.47
C PHE A 43 -2.00 8.39 5.26
N ASN A 44 -2.72 8.20 6.36
CA ASN A 44 -4.14 7.83 6.38
C ASN A 44 -4.46 6.53 5.59
N GLN A 45 -3.50 5.61 5.48
CA GLN A 45 -3.69 4.29 4.89
C GLN A 45 -3.75 3.21 5.99
N ARG A 46 -4.82 2.42 5.97
CA ARG A 46 -4.95 1.23 6.82
C ARG A 46 -3.89 0.20 6.46
N TYR A 47 -3.55 -0.65 7.42
CA TYR A 47 -2.66 -1.80 7.27
C TYR A 47 -2.93 -2.57 5.97
N ASP A 48 -1.85 -2.99 5.31
CA ASP A 48 -1.91 -3.68 4.02
C ASP A 48 -1.23 -5.04 4.06
N TYR A 49 -2.02 -6.09 4.28
CA TYR A 49 -1.53 -7.48 4.22
C TYR A 49 -0.87 -7.80 2.87
N GLY A 50 -1.28 -7.14 1.78
CA GLY A 50 -0.72 -7.33 0.44
C GLY A 50 0.42 -6.39 0.08
N SER A 51 0.92 -5.58 1.03
CA SER A 51 2.10 -4.75 0.77
C SER A 51 3.29 -5.62 0.39
N VAL A 52 4.06 -5.19 -0.62
CA VAL A 52 5.32 -5.87 -0.96
C VAL A 52 6.34 -5.78 0.19
N MET A 53 6.12 -4.86 1.14
CA MET A 53 6.92 -4.71 2.37
C MET A 53 6.48 -5.65 3.49
N HIS A 54 5.43 -6.44 3.30
CA HIS A 54 5.01 -7.40 4.29
C HIS A 54 5.89 -8.67 4.19
N TYR A 55 6.35 -9.16 5.35
CA TYR A 55 7.00 -10.47 5.43
C TYR A 55 6.03 -11.61 5.10
N PRO A 56 6.52 -12.74 4.58
CA PRO A 56 5.76 -13.98 4.59
C PRO A 56 5.30 -14.31 6.01
N PRO A 57 4.12 -14.93 6.17
CA PRO A 57 3.58 -15.20 7.48
C PRO A 57 4.20 -16.42 8.16
N GLU A 58 4.85 -17.28 7.39
CA GLU A 58 5.28 -18.62 7.76
C GLU A 58 6.79 -18.74 7.58
N ASP A 59 7.47 -19.36 8.54
CA ASP A 59 8.85 -19.76 8.36
C ASP A 59 8.93 -20.90 7.36
N TYR A 60 9.63 -20.68 6.26
CA TYR A 60 9.72 -21.63 5.15
C TYR A 60 10.32 -22.99 5.54
N ARG A 61 11.13 -23.04 6.60
CA ARG A 61 11.80 -24.28 7.02
C ARG A 61 10.91 -25.15 7.91
N SER A 62 10.24 -24.55 8.87
CA SER A 62 9.43 -25.25 9.88
C SER A 62 7.95 -25.36 9.51
N GLY A 63 7.47 -24.50 8.62
CA GLY A 63 6.06 -24.40 8.26
C GLY A 63 5.18 -23.76 9.35
N ILE A 64 5.81 -23.13 10.36
CA ILE A 64 5.10 -22.53 11.49
C ILE A 64 4.80 -21.06 11.18
N PHE A 65 3.58 -20.63 11.45
CA PHE A 65 3.21 -19.21 11.34
C PHE A 65 3.86 -18.37 12.44
N GLU A 66 4.70 -17.43 12.01
CA GLU A 66 5.31 -16.38 12.83
C GLU A 66 4.43 -15.13 12.89
N ILE A 67 3.68 -14.86 11.82
CA ILE A 67 2.74 -13.73 11.73
C ILE A 67 1.34 -14.29 11.46
N ILE A 68 0.41 -13.98 12.35
CA ILE A 68 -0.98 -14.44 12.27
C ILE A 68 -1.87 -13.22 12.03
N SER A 69 -2.61 -13.24 10.92
CA SER A 69 -3.62 -12.23 10.61
C SER A 69 -4.81 -12.35 11.57
N LEU A 70 -5.28 -11.22 12.09
CA LEU A 70 -6.54 -11.16 12.85
C LEU A 70 -7.77 -11.33 11.95
N MET A 71 -7.59 -11.17 10.63
CA MET A 71 -8.59 -11.45 9.61
C MET A 71 -8.14 -12.65 8.77
N ARG A 72 -8.73 -13.81 9.01
CA ARG A 72 -8.26 -15.10 8.47
C ARG A 72 -8.06 -15.10 6.95
N ASP A 73 -8.94 -14.44 6.21
CA ASP A 73 -8.90 -14.40 4.74
C ASP A 73 -7.64 -13.72 4.17
N TYR A 74 -6.95 -12.91 4.97
CA TYR A 74 -5.71 -12.24 4.57
C TYR A 74 -4.44 -12.99 4.95
N GLN A 75 -4.54 -14.15 5.63
CA GLN A 75 -3.37 -14.93 6.06
C GLN A 75 -2.43 -15.22 4.88
N SER A 76 -2.98 -15.70 3.76
CA SER A 76 -2.21 -16.06 2.57
C SER A 76 -1.93 -14.88 1.63
N THR A 77 -2.35 -13.66 1.97
CA THR A 77 -2.04 -12.45 1.20
C THR A 77 -0.64 -11.91 1.53
N MET A 78 -0.18 -12.14 2.77
CA MET A 78 1.11 -11.68 3.27
C MET A 78 2.29 -12.33 2.54
N GLY A 79 3.36 -11.58 2.34
CA GLY A 79 4.60 -12.09 1.74
C GLY A 79 4.62 -12.15 0.22
N GLN A 80 3.57 -11.67 -0.46
CA GLN A 80 3.55 -11.60 -1.92
C GLN A 80 4.73 -10.76 -2.47
N ARG A 81 5.23 -11.15 -3.66
CA ARG A 81 6.33 -10.47 -4.38
C ARG A 81 6.00 -10.23 -5.86
N ILE A 82 4.73 -10.26 -6.23
CA ILE A 82 4.26 -10.10 -7.61
C ILE A 82 4.41 -8.66 -8.07
N ASP A 83 3.89 -7.71 -7.27
CA ASP A 83 3.97 -6.28 -7.57
C ASP A 83 3.77 -5.44 -6.30
N ILE A 84 4.08 -4.14 -6.35
CA ILE A 84 3.73 -3.20 -5.29
C ILE A 84 2.22 -3.14 -5.13
N SER A 85 1.74 -3.00 -3.90
CA SER A 85 0.30 -2.84 -3.67
C SER A 85 -0.18 -1.47 -4.13
N PHE A 86 -1.50 -1.33 -4.30
CA PHE A 86 -2.10 -0.02 -4.58
C PHE A 86 -1.78 1.00 -3.47
N LYS A 87 -1.72 0.57 -2.22
CA LYS A 87 -1.41 1.45 -1.08
C LYS A 87 0.08 1.77 -1.01
N ASP A 88 0.97 0.84 -1.33
CA ASP A 88 2.41 1.10 -1.48
C ASP A 88 2.65 2.24 -2.48
N ALA A 89 2.08 2.10 -3.69
CA ALA A 89 2.15 3.11 -4.73
C ALA A 89 1.51 4.45 -4.30
N LYS A 90 0.37 4.40 -3.59
CA LYS A 90 -0.31 5.60 -3.10
C LYS A 90 0.54 6.37 -2.09
N ILE A 91 1.09 5.70 -1.09
CA ILE A 91 1.96 6.33 -0.09
C ILE A 91 3.20 6.92 -0.78
N LEU A 92 3.80 6.18 -1.71
CA LEU A 92 4.97 6.66 -2.45
C LEU A 92 4.66 7.97 -3.20
N ASN A 93 3.52 8.02 -3.89
CA ASN A 93 3.07 9.23 -4.59
C ASN A 93 2.77 10.39 -3.64
N LEU A 94 2.15 10.13 -2.48
CA LEU A 94 1.87 11.17 -1.49
C LEU A 94 3.16 11.78 -0.91
N VAL A 95 4.22 10.98 -0.76
CA VAL A 95 5.50 11.44 -0.21
C VAL A 95 6.33 12.17 -1.27
N TYR A 96 6.47 11.60 -2.47
CA TYR A 96 7.44 12.05 -3.46
C TYR A 96 6.84 12.83 -4.63
N CYS A 97 5.56 12.68 -4.93
CA CYS A 97 4.91 13.31 -6.09
C CYS A 97 4.00 14.48 -5.66
N THR A 98 4.60 15.48 -5.01
CA THR A 98 3.90 16.72 -4.61
C THR A 98 4.10 17.85 -5.62
N SER A 99 3.26 18.88 -5.56
CA SER A 99 3.36 20.07 -6.43
C SER A 99 4.71 20.79 -6.37
N ASN A 100 5.45 20.60 -5.28
CA ASN A 100 6.74 21.23 -5.03
C ASN A 100 7.92 20.34 -5.45
N ASN A 101 7.65 19.15 -5.99
CA ASN A 101 8.67 18.25 -6.55
C ASN A 101 8.63 18.28 -8.10
N PRO A 102 9.68 18.80 -8.77
CA PRO A 102 9.71 19.05 -10.22
C PRO A 102 9.72 17.78 -11.09
N HIS A 103 9.72 16.57 -10.53
CA HIS A 103 9.48 15.35 -11.32
C HIS A 103 8.10 15.31 -11.99
N ILE A 104 7.19 16.21 -11.61
CA ILE A 104 5.91 16.43 -12.30
C ILE A 104 6.00 17.57 -13.32
N ALA A 105 7.10 17.63 -14.07
CA ALA A 105 7.26 18.59 -15.16
C ALA A 105 6.40 18.19 -16.36
N ASN A 106 5.35 18.98 -16.61
CA ASN A 106 4.82 19.26 -17.95
C ASN A 106 4.11 18.17 -18.79
N TYR A 107 3.59 17.09 -18.20
CA TYR A 107 2.82 16.10 -18.98
C TYR A 107 1.34 16.03 -18.61
N ALA A 108 0.61 17.11 -18.92
CA ALA A 108 -0.75 17.08 -19.49
C ALA A 108 -1.35 18.50 -19.42
N LYS A 109 -1.65 19.11 -20.57
CA LYS A 109 -2.63 20.18 -20.65
C LYS A 109 -4.01 19.55 -20.40
N CYS A 110 -4.40 19.38 -19.13
CA CYS A 110 -5.81 19.15 -18.82
C CYS A 110 -6.56 20.40 -19.25
N ASN A 111 -7.75 20.27 -19.83
CA ASN A 111 -8.62 21.43 -19.89
C ASN A 111 -8.93 21.87 -18.43
N PRO A 112 -9.22 23.16 -18.18
CA PRO A 112 -9.44 23.66 -16.83
C PRO A 112 -10.59 22.96 -16.08
N GLU A 113 -11.56 22.38 -16.80
CA GLU A 113 -12.65 21.62 -16.19
C GLU A 113 -12.18 20.26 -15.69
N ASP A 114 -11.44 19.48 -16.49
CA ASP A 114 -10.82 18.22 -16.10
C ASP A 114 -9.82 18.42 -14.96
N TYR A 115 -9.11 19.54 -14.95
CA TYR A 115 -8.23 19.91 -13.85
C TYR A 115 -9.02 20.19 -12.57
N LYS A 116 -10.09 21.00 -12.63
CA LYS A 116 -10.99 21.25 -11.49
C LYS A 116 -11.73 19.98 -11.04
N LEU A 117 -12.02 19.06 -11.96
CA LEU A 117 -12.66 17.79 -11.68
C LEU A 117 -11.72 16.82 -10.95
N ASN A 118 -10.42 16.85 -11.24
CA ASN A 118 -9.41 15.89 -10.79
C ASN A 118 -8.38 16.44 -9.80
N ASN A 119 -8.47 17.71 -9.41
CA ASN A 119 -7.68 18.32 -8.34
C ASN A 119 -8.06 17.73 -6.95
N GLY A 120 -7.87 16.43 -6.78
CA GLY A 120 -8.07 15.72 -5.51
C GLY A 120 -9.45 15.07 -5.32
N ASN A 121 -10.39 15.19 -6.27
CA ASN A 121 -11.74 14.60 -6.13
C ASN A 121 -11.84 13.10 -6.50
N CYS A 122 -10.75 12.35 -6.31
CA CYS A 122 -10.76 10.91 -6.49
C CYS A 122 -11.68 10.24 -5.46
N LYS A 123 -12.57 9.36 -5.92
CA LYS A 123 -13.52 8.64 -5.07
C LYS A 123 -13.00 7.24 -4.75
N ASN A 124 -13.68 6.57 -3.83
CA ASN A 124 -13.46 5.16 -3.48
C ASN A 124 -12.01 4.82 -3.12
N GLY A 125 -11.29 5.77 -2.50
CA GLY A 125 -9.90 5.57 -2.07
C GLY A 125 -8.84 5.80 -3.16
N GLY A 126 -9.25 6.23 -4.37
CA GLY A 126 -8.35 6.68 -5.43
C GLY A 126 -7.47 7.87 -5.02
N TYR A 127 -6.45 8.15 -5.83
CA TYR A 127 -5.57 9.31 -5.65
C TYR A 127 -5.17 9.93 -6.99
N PRO A 128 -4.79 11.21 -7.03
CA PRO A 128 -4.37 11.86 -8.28
C PRO A 128 -3.23 11.09 -8.95
N ASN A 129 -3.34 10.86 -10.26
CA ASN A 129 -2.28 10.18 -10.97
C ASN A 129 -1.05 11.10 -11.09
N PRO A 130 0.14 10.63 -10.68
CA PRO A 130 1.36 11.44 -10.65
C PRO A 130 1.85 11.87 -12.03
N ILE A 131 1.49 11.13 -13.08
CA ILE A 131 1.91 11.37 -14.46
C ILE A 131 0.82 12.15 -15.20
N ASN A 132 -0.41 11.64 -15.22
CA ASN A 132 -1.54 12.29 -15.90
C ASN A 132 -2.52 12.88 -14.88
N LYS A 133 -2.36 14.16 -14.57
CA LYS A 133 -3.19 14.86 -13.57
C LYS A 133 -4.68 14.95 -13.92
N CYS A 134 -5.09 14.60 -15.14
CA CYS A 134 -6.49 14.62 -15.56
C CYS A 134 -7.23 13.31 -15.24
N LYS A 135 -6.61 12.39 -14.50
CA LYS A 135 -7.27 11.16 -14.03
C LYS A 135 -6.75 10.71 -12.68
N CYS A 136 -7.57 9.96 -11.97
CA CYS A 136 -7.18 9.27 -10.75
C CYS A 136 -6.52 7.93 -11.05
N ARG A 137 -5.63 7.49 -10.16
CA ARG A 137 -5.27 6.07 -10.00
C ARG A 137 -6.33 5.43 -9.10
N CYS A 138 -6.98 4.38 -9.61
CA CYS A 138 -8.08 3.72 -8.94
C CYS A 138 -7.65 2.43 -8.25
N PRO A 139 -8.18 2.15 -7.04
CA PRO A 139 -7.93 0.89 -6.39
C PRO A 139 -8.53 -0.26 -7.20
N PRO A 140 -8.05 -1.50 -7.01
CA PRO A 140 -8.60 -2.67 -7.68
C PRO A 140 -10.13 -2.74 -7.56
N GLY A 141 -10.81 -3.00 -8.68
CA GLY A 141 -12.27 -3.04 -8.79
C GLY A 141 -12.93 -1.73 -9.24
N TYR A 142 -12.24 -0.60 -9.16
CA TYR A 142 -12.74 0.70 -9.62
C TYR A 142 -12.05 1.18 -10.89
N ASP A 143 -12.75 2.03 -11.65
CA ASP A 143 -12.28 2.62 -12.90
C ASP A 143 -12.89 4.01 -13.13
N GLY A 144 -12.59 4.58 -14.30
CA GLY A 144 -13.04 5.90 -14.72
C GLY A 144 -12.13 7.01 -14.21
N PRO A 145 -12.30 8.24 -14.71
CA PRO A 145 -11.40 9.36 -14.40
C PRO A 145 -11.37 9.69 -12.89
N ARG A 146 -12.43 9.37 -12.15
CA ARG A 146 -12.59 9.65 -10.72
C ARG A 146 -12.72 8.41 -9.83
N CYS A 147 -12.53 7.22 -10.38
CA CYS A 147 -12.73 5.95 -9.65
C CYS A 147 -14.16 5.72 -9.17
N THR A 148 -15.14 6.25 -9.90
CA THR A 148 -16.58 6.13 -9.59
C THR A 148 -17.27 5.02 -10.35
N SER A 149 -16.68 4.51 -11.44
CA SER A 149 -17.20 3.35 -12.15
C SER A 149 -16.52 2.07 -11.66
N TYR A 150 -17.12 0.92 -11.98
CA TYR A 150 -16.58 -0.39 -11.66
C TYR A 150 -15.83 -0.95 -12.85
N LYS A 151 -14.70 -1.59 -12.57
CA LYS A 151 -13.96 -2.35 -13.58
C LYS A 151 -14.60 -3.72 -13.74
N PHE A 152 -15.47 -3.87 -14.74
CA PHE A 152 -16.02 -5.19 -15.07
C PHE A 152 -14.87 -6.09 -15.54
N ARG A 153 -14.57 -7.13 -14.76
CA ARG A 153 -13.76 -8.25 -15.28
C ARG A 153 -14.63 -8.98 -16.31
N LYS A 154 -14.26 -8.91 -17.59
CA LYS A 154 -14.72 -9.94 -18.53
C LYS A 154 -14.21 -11.26 -17.98
N GLY A 155 -15.12 -12.16 -17.61
CA GLY A 155 -14.77 -13.50 -17.16
C GLY A 155 -13.90 -14.17 -18.21
N THR A 156 -12.74 -14.65 -17.78
CA THR A 156 -11.92 -15.63 -18.52
C THR A 156 -12.28 -17.00 -18.02
#